data_AF-A0A960RS64-F1
#
_entry.id   AF-A0A960RS64-F1
#
_cell.length_a   1.000
_cell.length_b   1.000
_cell.length_c   1.000
_cell.angle_alpha   90.00
_cell.angle_beta   90.00
_cell.angle_gamma   90.00
#
_symmetry.space_group_name_H-M   'P 1'
#
loop_
_entity.id
_entity.type
_entity.pdbx_description
1 polymer ?
#
loop_
_entity_poly.entity_id
_entity_poly.type
_entity_poly.pdbx_seq_one_letter_code
_entity_poly.pdbx_strand_id
1 'polypeptide(L)'
;CTRYLKDFHYFLREILVSPDYLRLISHSIEETDQLSRALVNLVHAFSFAYFCHSGKKQEMLDYLYDLLKRANDGELPARREKVDTHVFMSEIFDLHDSITTMLKKYPSGPLFKTLDIFQERNEKEGFDPIGQGNPPYYLYTFSSNAFDAKCLKIPCPTLHAHINKARVIEEFKGFLRHFETRKELNTHLHFNLQDRTSWEEHARCQALEKVQNQAEFSKQFVLVTFPKKSDFYFQAEDYLNVNAAKDFLKLLEEQVKSGEECGFFFSKNLPQKTLHEFVEKILPLIHTHFFKKKAKLDRKERLDFIEIFYLFFALKILETVKPDTFTFSCKDGVDVGATTSAAFFTLIKLLGKEDKWSVEEQDHLYWILCGPALTVRERLVDYQRFSRMASSLSILTEALTKGHDKILKALQPLYDAKLFQKLLNRID
;
A
#
# COMPACT_ATOMS: atom_id res chain seq x y z
N CYS A 1 -4.03 24.76 -8.96
CA CYS A 1 -4.53 23.40 -9.23
C CYS A 1 -5.05 22.66 -7.98
N THR A 2 -4.35 22.70 -6.82
CA THR A 2 -4.80 22.00 -5.59
C THR A 2 -6.16 22.47 -5.07
N ARG A 3 -6.44 23.78 -5.10
CA ARG A 3 -7.77 24.33 -4.74
C ARG A 3 -8.87 23.76 -5.64
N TYR A 4 -8.65 23.70 -6.95
CA TYR A 4 -9.59 23.11 -7.90
C TYR A 4 -9.89 21.63 -7.62
N LEU A 5 -8.87 20.84 -7.25
CA LEU A 5 -9.08 19.43 -6.87
C LEU A 5 -9.88 19.30 -5.56
N LYS A 6 -9.65 20.20 -4.58
CA LYS A 6 -10.43 20.26 -3.33
C LYS A 6 -11.89 20.61 -3.63
N ASP A 7 -12.13 21.60 -4.46
CA ASP A 7 -13.49 22.02 -4.86
C ASP A 7 -14.19 20.92 -5.65
N PHE A 8 -13.50 20.29 -6.61
CA PHE A 8 -14.03 19.14 -7.36
C PHE A 8 -14.42 17.99 -6.44
N HIS A 9 -13.54 17.62 -5.50
CA HIS A 9 -13.81 16.56 -4.54
C HIS A 9 -15.01 16.89 -3.65
N TYR A 10 -15.12 18.14 -3.18
CA TYR A 10 -16.26 18.63 -2.43
C TYR A 10 -17.56 18.46 -3.21
N PHE A 11 -17.64 18.95 -4.45
CA PHE A 11 -18.83 18.81 -5.27
C PHE A 11 -19.18 17.35 -5.60
N LEU A 12 -18.16 16.52 -5.88
CA LEU A 12 -18.37 15.09 -6.11
C LEU A 12 -18.98 14.41 -4.88
N ARG A 13 -18.48 14.73 -3.68
CA ARG A 13 -19.00 14.22 -2.42
C ARG A 13 -20.46 14.64 -2.19
N GLU A 14 -20.79 15.91 -2.40
CA GLU A 14 -22.15 16.43 -2.29
C GLU A 14 -23.12 15.71 -3.22
N ILE A 15 -22.72 15.45 -4.47
CA ILE A 15 -23.53 14.69 -5.44
C ILE A 15 -23.78 13.27 -4.92
N LEU A 16 -22.74 12.59 -4.44
CA LEU A 16 -22.79 11.19 -4.00
C LEU A 16 -23.62 10.96 -2.72
N VAL A 17 -23.85 12.00 -1.93
CA VAL A 17 -24.73 11.96 -0.76
C VAL A 17 -26.10 12.57 -1.02
N SER A 18 -26.35 13.10 -2.21
CA SER A 18 -27.61 13.73 -2.56
C SER A 18 -28.77 12.69 -2.56
N PRO A 19 -29.97 13.06 -2.08
CA PRO A 19 -31.13 12.16 -2.10
C PRO A 19 -31.46 11.65 -3.50
N ASP A 20 -31.26 12.47 -4.54
CA ASP A 20 -31.50 12.11 -5.93
C ASP A 20 -30.56 11.00 -6.40
N TYR A 21 -29.25 11.15 -6.17
CA TYR A 21 -28.29 10.10 -6.51
C TYR A 21 -28.60 8.80 -5.74
N LEU A 22 -28.83 8.90 -4.43
CA LEU A 22 -29.12 7.74 -3.58
C LEU A 22 -30.37 6.99 -4.04
N ARG A 23 -31.43 7.72 -4.44
CA ARG A 23 -32.64 7.13 -5.03
C ARG A 23 -32.36 6.42 -6.35
N LEU A 24 -31.51 6.99 -7.20
CA LEU A 24 -31.16 6.38 -8.50
C LEU A 24 -30.35 5.09 -8.36
N ILE A 25 -29.48 4.98 -7.34
CA ILE A 25 -28.70 3.76 -7.11
C ILE A 25 -29.43 2.70 -6.28
N SER A 26 -30.47 3.07 -5.53
CA SER A 26 -31.25 2.12 -4.71
C SER A 26 -32.34 1.37 -5.49
N HIS A 27 -32.72 1.87 -6.66
CA HIS A 27 -33.73 1.27 -7.53
C HIS A 27 -33.15 0.92 -8.89
N SER A 28 -33.68 -0.12 -9.54
CA SER A 28 -33.31 -0.42 -10.92
C SER A 28 -33.79 0.72 -11.83
N ILE A 29 -32.84 1.47 -12.41
CA ILE A 29 -33.18 2.53 -13.38
C ILE A 29 -33.80 1.87 -14.61
N GLU A 30 -35.03 2.27 -14.96
CA GLU A 30 -35.76 1.70 -16.08
C GLU A 30 -34.94 1.68 -17.37
N GLU A 31 -35.07 0.60 -18.15
CA GLU A 31 -34.91 0.56 -19.61
C GLU A 31 -34.51 1.85 -20.34
N THR A 32 -35.48 2.74 -20.23
CA THR A 32 -35.80 3.86 -21.09
C THR A 32 -35.27 5.18 -20.53
N ASP A 33 -34.90 5.23 -19.25
CA ASP A 33 -34.32 6.43 -18.63
C ASP A 33 -32.81 6.52 -18.90
N GLN A 34 -32.49 6.85 -20.15
CA GLN A 34 -31.12 6.98 -20.63
C GLN A 34 -30.37 8.13 -19.91
N LEU A 35 -31.07 9.20 -19.54
CA LEU A 35 -30.46 10.36 -18.90
C LEU A 35 -29.96 10.01 -17.49
N SER A 36 -30.81 9.39 -16.66
CA SER A 36 -30.41 8.98 -15.30
C SER A 36 -29.25 7.99 -15.33
N ARG A 37 -29.26 7.04 -16.27
CA ARG A 37 -28.13 6.11 -16.48
C ARG A 37 -26.85 6.84 -16.84
N ALA A 38 -26.92 7.77 -17.80
CA ALA A 38 -25.75 8.55 -18.21
C ALA A 38 -25.19 9.39 -17.05
N LEU A 39 -26.05 10.02 -16.25
CA LEU A 39 -25.65 10.80 -15.08
C LEU A 39 -24.99 9.94 -14.00
N VAL A 40 -25.58 8.79 -13.66
CA VAL A 40 -25.00 7.87 -12.66
C VAL A 40 -23.65 7.33 -13.14
N ASN A 41 -23.56 6.92 -14.40
CA ASN A 41 -22.30 6.44 -14.99
C ASN A 41 -21.22 7.55 -15.00
N LEU A 42 -21.61 8.79 -15.26
CA LEU A 42 -20.70 9.94 -15.24
C LEU A 42 -20.16 10.19 -13.82
N VAL A 43 -21.02 10.13 -12.79
CA VAL A 43 -20.61 10.28 -11.38
C VAL A 43 -19.64 9.16 -10.95
N HIS A 44 -19.90 7.91 -11.37
CA HIS A 44 -18.98 6.80 -11.12
C HIS A 44 -17.66 6.97 -11.88
N ALA A 45 -17.70 7.46 -13.13
CA ALA A 45 -16.51 7.76 -13.91
C ALA A 45 -15.68 8.89 -13.29
N PHE A 46 -16.30 9.93 -12.74
CA PHE A 46 -15.62 10.98 -11.98
C PHE A 46 -14.99 10.44 -10.70
N SER A 47 -15.68 9.55 -9.98
CA SER A 47 -15.10 8.85 -8.83
C SER A 47 -13.89 8.02 -9.27
N PHE A 48 -13.98 7.30 -10.38
CA PHE A 48 -12.85 6.54 -10.92
C PHE A 48 -11.66 7.42 -11.30
N ALA A 49 -11.90 8.50 -12.03
CA ALA A 49 -10.87 9.45 -12.41
C ALA A 49 -10.19 10.08 -11.18
N TYR A 50 -10.95 10.38 -10.13
CA TYR A 50 -10.42 10.90 -8.87
C TYR A 50 -9.46 9.91 -8.19
N PHE A 51 -9.78 8.62 -8.16
CA PHE A 51 -8.88 7.63 -7.54
C PHE A 51 -7.66 7.27 -8.41
N CYS A 52 -7.77 7.43 -9.73
CA CYS A 52 -6.75 7.03 -10.70
C CYS A 52 -5.91 8.18 -11.27
N HIS A 53 -6.09 9.42 -10.80
CA HIS A 53 -5.35 10.56 -11.35
C HIS A 53 -3.85 10.46 -11.08
N SER A 54 -3.02 11.06 -11.94
CA SER A 54 -1.58 11.18 -11.70
C SER A 54 -1.31 12.11 -10.52
N GLY A 55 -0.41 11.70 -9.63
CA GLY A 55 0.03 12.56 -8.54
C GLY A 55 1.01 13.66 -9.00
N LYS A 56 1.25 14.65 -8.14
CA LYS A 56 2.19 15.77 -8.38
C LYS A 56 3.65 15.33 -8.15
N LYS A 57 4.13 14.35 -8.92
CA LYS A 57 5.47 13.75 -8.75
C LYS A 57 6.58 14.80 -8.84
N GLN A 58 6.59 15.63 -9.89
CA GLN A 58 7.67 16.59 -10.12
C GLN A 58 7.76 17.66 -9.03
N GLU A 59 6.65 18.31 -8.68
CA GLU A 59 6.62 19.32 -7.59
C GLU A 59 7.15 18.74 -6.27
N MET A 60 6.81 17.48 -5.97
CA MET A 60 7.29 16.80 -4.76
C MET A 60 8.77 16.47 -4.80
N LEU A 61 9.29 16.08 -5.96
CA LEU A 61 10.73 15.83 -6.13
C LEU A 61 11.52 17.14 -6.06
N ASP A 62 11.03 18.21 -6.67
CA ASP A 62 11.65 19.53 -6.60
C ASP A 62 11.74 20.00 -5.15
N TYR A 63 10.66 19.82 -4.38
CA TYR A 63 10.66 20.12 -2.95
C TYR A 63 11.66 19.24 -2.18
N LEU A 64 11.66 17.93 -2.40
CA LEU A 64 12.61 17.00 -1.78
C LEU A 64 14.06 17.39 -2.05
N TYR A 65 14.36 17.75 -3.31
CA TYR A 65 15.69 18.20 -3.71
C TYR A 65 16.08 19.53 -3.10
N ASP A 66 15.15 20.47 -2.94
CA ASP A 66 15.42 21.69 -2.18
C ASP A 66 15.77 21.38 -0.71
N LEU A 67 15.05 20.45 -0.07
CA LEU A 67 15.39 20.01 1.31
C LEU A 67 16.78 19.38 1.37
N LEU A 68 17.13 18.52 0.41
CA LEU A 68 18.45 17.89 0.33
C LEU A 68 19.57 18.90 0.09
N LYS A 69 19.35 19.84 -0.83
CA LYS A 69 20.29 20.92 -1.12
C LYS A 69 20.56 21.76 0.13
N ARG A 70 19.50 22.09 0.89
CA ARG A 70 19.63 22.82 2.16
C ARG A 70 20.27 21.99 3.28
N ALA A 71 20.12 20.67 3.25
CA ALA A 71 20.76 19.78 4.21
C ALA A 71 22.28 19.66 3.99
N ASN A 72 22.72 19.78 2.73
CA ASN A 72 24.12 19.62 2.29
C ASN A 72 24.76 20.96 1.87
N ASP A 73 24.54 22.02 2.66
CA ASP A 73 25.19 23.34 2.50
C ASP A 73 25.11 23.96 1.09
N GLY A 74 24.03 23.67 0.35
CA GLY A 74 23.78 24.23 -0.98
C GLY A 74 24.16 23.32 -2.14
N GLU A 75 24.74 22.15 -1.88
CA GLU A 75 25.11 21.17 -2.90
C GLU A 75 24.13 20.00 -2.93
N LEU A 76 23.79 19.53 -4.12
CA LEU A 76 23.02 18.31 -4.29
C LEU A 76 23.98 17.11 -4.36
N PRO A 77 23.60 15.95 -3.78
CA PRO A 77 24.35 14.71 -4.00
C PRO A 77 24.50 14.44 -5.50
N ALA A 78 25.70 13.99 -5.91
CA ALA A 78 25.96 13.66 -7.31
C ALA A 78 24.99 12.57 -7.79
N ARG A 79 24.16 12.90 -8.78
CA ARG A 79 23.21 11.94 -9.38
C ARG A 79 23.95 11.07 -10.38
N ARG A 80 23.91 9.76 -10.16
CA ARG A 80 24.50 8.76 -11.04
C ARG A 80 23.43 8.25 -12.01
N GLU A 81 23.77 8.18 -13.31
CA GLU A 81 22.84 7.71 -14.35
C GLU A 81 22.33 6.29 -14.09
N LYS A 82 23.21 5.44 -13.56
CA LYS A 82 22.87 4.08 -13.11
C LYS A 82 23.55 3.78 -11.78
N VAL A 83 22.77 3.31 -10.80
CA VAL A 83 23.25 2.95 -9.47
C VAL A 83 22.95 1.49 -9.16
N ASP A 84 23.93 0.77 -8.64
CA ASP A 84 23.72 -0.61 -8.18
C ASP A 84 22.78 -0.62 -6.98
N THR A 85 21.87 -1.60 -6.90
CA THR A 85 20.84 -1.64 -5.85
C THR A 85 21.43 -1.50 -4.44
N HIS A 86 22.52 -2.17 -4.10
CA HIS A 86 23.13 -2.08 -2.76
C HIS A 86 23.55 -0.64 -2.42
N VAL A 87 24.13 0.07 -3.37
CA VAL A 87 24.55 1.46 -3.20
C VAL A 87 23.32 2.34 -3.02
N PHE A 88 22.32 2.18 -3.88
CA PHE A 88 21.09 2.96 -3.82
C PHE A 88 20.34 2.77 -2.50
N MET A 89 20.26 1.53 -1.98
CA MET A 89 19.62 1.28 -0.68
C MET A 89 20.36 1.99 0.48
N SER A 90 21.68 2.12 0.41
CA SER A 90 22.46 2.92 1.37
C SER A 90 22.12 4.41 1.24
N GLU A 91 22.05 4.94 0.01
CA GLU A 91 21.72 6.35 -0.24
C GLU A 91 20.33 6.72 0.30
N ILE A 92 19.37 5.79 0.29
CA ILE A 92 18.04 6.01 0.87
C ILE A 92 18.13 6.28 2.39
N PHE A 93 19.03 5.60 3.12
CA PHE A 93 19.27 5.88 4.55
C PHE A 93 19.88 7.26 4.75
N ASP A 94 20.93 7.58 3.99
CA ASP A 94 21.63 8.86 4.07
C ASP A 94 20.67 10.03 3.79
N LEU A 95 19.78 9.85 2.80
CA LEU A 95 18.71 10.79 2.47
C LEU A 95 17.74 10.99 3.64
N HIS A 96 17.28 9.91 4.27
CA HIS A 96 16.35 9.98 5.40
C HIS A 96 16.97 10.74 6.57
N ASP A 97 18.22 10.45 6.92
CA ASP A 97 18.94 11.10 8.03
C ASP A 97 19.22 12.58 7.74
N SER A 98 19.64 12.91 6.51
CA SER A 98 19.93 14.27 6.08
C SER A 98 18.68 15.16 6.14
N ILE A 99 17.57 14.70 5.57
CA ILE A 99 16.32 15.46 5.57
C ILE A 99 15.73 15.53 6.98
N THR A 100 15.79 14.46 7.76
CA THR A 100 15.34 14.47 9.16
C THR A 100 16.08 15.53 9.97
N THR A 101 17.40 15.63 9.78
CA THR A 101 18.24 16.65 10.42
C THR A 101 17.85 18.07 9.98
N MET A 102 17.53 18.25 8.70
CA MET A 102 17.06 19.53 8.18
C MET A 102 15.69 19.92 8.77
N LEU A 103 14.71 19.01 8.75
CA LEU A 103 13.35 19.27 9.25
C LEU A 103 13.32 19.54 10.75
N LYS A 104 14.27 19.00 11.54
CA LYS A 104 14.42 19.34 12.97
C LYS A 104 14.70 20.83 13.21
N LYS A 105 15.25 21.56 12.21
CA LYS A 105 15.46 23.01 12.30
C LYS A 105 14.13 23.79 12.21
N TYR A 106 13.06 23.16 11.70
CA TYR A 106 11.72 23.74 11.51
C TYR A 106 10.64 22.84 12.13
N PRO A 107 10.64 22.64 13.46
CA PRO A 107 9.82 21.61 14.11
C PRO A 107 8.31 21.90 14.08
N SER A 108 7.92 23.13 13.72
CA SER A 108 6.53 23.59 13.81
C SER A 108 5.62 23.08 12.68
N GLY A 109 6.16 22.56 11.57
CA GLY A 109 5.35 22.11 10.42
C GLY A 109 4.29 21.06 10.78
N PRO A 110 4.69 19.90 11.36
CA PRO A 110 3.73 18.88 11.81
C PRO A 110 2.70 19.40 12.82
N LEU A 111 3.10 20.33 13.68
CA LEU A 111 2.20 20.97 14.64
C LEU A 111 1.18 21.86 13.93
N PHE A 112 1.62 22.73 13.01
CA PHE A 112 0.72 23.59 12.25
C PHE A 112 -0.24 22.78 11.39
N LYS A 113 0.21 21.69 10.74
CA LYS A 113 -0.71 20.79 10.04
C LYS A 113 -1.73 20.14 10.95
N THR A 114 -1.31 19.75 12.15
CA THR A 114 -2.23 19.21 13.14
C THR A 114 -3.25 20.26 13.57
N LEU A 115 -2.82 21.51 13.79
CA LEU A 115 -3.69 22.64 14.12
C LEU A 115 -4.64 23.00 12.98
N ASP A 116 -4.20 23.01 11.72
CA ASP A 116 -5.06 23.21 10.54
C ASP A 116 -6.19 22.17 10.51
N ILE A 117 -5.87 20.90 10.76
CA ILE A 117 -6.86 19.81 10.86
C ILE A 117 -7.84 20.06 12.01
N PHE A 118 -7.41 20.67 13.12
CA PHE A 118 -8.31 21.02 14.22
C PHE A 118 -9.13 22.29 13.96
N GLN A 119 -8.61 23.26 13.20
CA GLN A 119 -9.27 24.52 12.88
C GLN A 119 -10.27 24.38 11.72
N GLU A 120 -9.98 23.56 10.71
CA GLU A 120 -10.90 23.26 9.61
C GLU A 120 -12.05 22.31 10.04
N ARG A 121 -12.02 21.79 11.29
CA ARG A 121 -13.11 20.96 11.82
C ARG A 121 -14.35 21.80 12.12
N ASN A 122 -15.45 21.43 11.48
CA ASN A 122 -16.64 21.17 12.27
C ASN A 122 -16.34 19.90 13.10
N GLU A 123 -16.22 20.01 14.42
CA GLU A 123 -15.93 18.87 15.33
C GLU A 123 -16.88 17.66 15.15
N LYS A 124 -17.98 17.86 14.42
CA LYS A 124 -19.04 16.90 14.12
C LYS A 124 -18.70 15.84 13.05
N GLU A 125 -17.63 15.99 12.26
CA GLU A 125 -17.45 15.17 11.04
C GLU A 125 -16.54 13.93 11.18
N GLY A 126 -15.68 13.83 12.19
CA GLY A 126 -14.81 12.67 12.39
C GLY A 126 -13.51 12.66 11.56
N PHE A 127 -12.79 11.53 11.55
CA PHE A 127 -11.54 11.36 10.79
C PHE A 127 -11.81 10.75 9.40
N ASP A 128 -11.56 11.51 8.35
CA ASP A 128 -11.58 11.05 6.95
C ASP A 128 -10.32 11.54 6.24
N PRO A 129 -9.36 10.67 5.94
CA PRO A 129 -8.08 11.10 5.37
C PRO A 129 -8.27 11.74 3.99
N ILE A 130 -9.19 11.24 3.16
CA ILE A 130 -9.37 11.73 1.79
C ILE A 130 -9.94 13.14 1.82
N GLY A 131 -10.98 13.38 2.62
CA GLY A 131 -11.54 14.73 2.85
C GLY A 131 -10.58 15.68 3.54
N GLN A 132 -9.62 15.17 4.31
CA GLN A 132 -8.62 15.95 5.06
C GLN A 132 -7.33 16.19 4.26
N GLY A 133 -7.43 16.29 2.93
CA GLY A 133 -6.33 16.72 2.07
C GLY A 133 -5.31 15.64 1.75
N ASN A 134 -5.68 14.36 1.87
CA ASN A 134 -4.83 13.23 1.53
C ASN A 134 -5.40 12.44 0.33
N PRO A 135 -5.53 13.04 -0.87
CA PRO A 135 -6.24 12.43 -1.98
C PRO A 135 -5.56 11.13 -2.47
N PRO A 136 -6.33 10.20 -3.05
CA PRO A 136 -5.78 9.05 -3.75
C PRO A 136 -5.05 9.50 -5.03
N TYR A 137 -4.13 8.68 -5.54
CA TYR A 137 -3.48 8.90 -6.84
C TYR A 137 -2.78 7.64 -7.34
N TYR A 138 -2.50 7.59 -8.63
CA TYR A 138 -1.71 6.54 -9.27
C TYR A 138 -0.23 6.59 -8.84
N LEU A 139 0.35 5.44 -8.48
CA LEU A 139 1.78 5.29 -8.20
C LEU A 139 2.52 4.75 -9.42
N TYR A 140 2.29 3.48 -9.77
CA TYR A 140 2.98 2.76 -10.84
C TYR A 140 2.11 1.62 -11.36
N THR A 141 2.47 1.02 -12.48
CA THR A 141 1.82 -0.18 -12.98
C THR A 141 2.73 -1.39 -12.76
N PHE A 142 2.24 -2.37 -12.01
CA PHE A 142 2.81 -3.72 -12.01
C PHE A 142 2.51 -4.37 -13.35
N SER A 143 3.55 -4.83 -14.05
CA SER A 143 3.40 -5.51 -15.33
C SER A 143 4.03 -6.89 -15.31
N SER A 144 3.26 -7.87 -15.76
CA SER A 144 3.74 -9.21 -16.08
C SER A 144 3.24 -9.69 -17.44
N ASN A 145 3.73 -10.83 -17.92
CA ASN A 145 3.14 -11.47 -19.11
C ASN A 145 1.73 -12.05 -18.83
N ALA A 146 1.32 -12.13 -17.56
CA ALA A 146 0.01 -12.66 -17.18
C ALA A 146 -1.07 -11.57 -17.12
N PHE A 147 -0.74 -10.39 -16.59
CA PHE A 147 -1.64 -9.24 -16.43
C PHE A 147 -0.84 -7.97 -16.08
N ASP A 148 -1.48 -6.82 -16.29
CA ASP A 148 -1.04 -5.51 -15.81
C ASP A 148 -2.00 -5.05 -14.69
N ALA A 149 -1.48 -4.42 -13.64
CA ALA A 149 -2.27 -3.91 -12.52
C ALA A 149 -1.74 -2.56 -12.04
N LYS A 150 -2.61 -1.55 -11.93
CA LYS A 150 -2.23 -0.21 -11.47
C LYS A 150 -2.17 -0.16 -9.94
N CYS A 151 -0.99 0.13 -9.39
CA CYS A 151 -0.83 0.43 -7.98
C CYS A 151 -1.31 1.86 -7.70
N LEU A 152 -2.31 1.99 -6.85
CA LEU A 152 -2.85 3.27 -6.40
C LEU A 152 -2.41 3.52 -4.96
N LYS A 153 -2.04 4.75 -4.65
CA LYS A 153 -1.98 5.24 -3.27
C LYS A 153 -3.41 5.60 -2.89
N ILE A 154 -3.99 4.86 -1.94
CA ILE A 154 -5.31 5.15 -1.39
C ILE A 154 -5.18 5.12 0.14
N PRO A 155 -5.37 6.23 0.88
CA PRO A 155 -5.51 6.13 2.33
C PRO A 155 -6.81 5.39 2.68
N CYS A 156 -6.98 4.94 3.93
CA CYS A 156 -8.17 4.17 4.30
C CYS A 156 -9.46 4.93 3.89
N PRO A 157 -10.29 4.40 2.98
CA PRO A 157 -11.41 5.14 2.39
C PRO A 157 -12.63 5.13 3.32
N THR A 158 -12.42 5.51 4.57
CA THR A 158 -13.43 5.48 5.63
C THR A 158 -13.55 6.83 6.33
N LEU A 159 -14.78 7.21 6.64
CA LEU A 159 -15.09 8.23 7.63
C LEU A 159 -15.22 7.56 9.01
N HIS A 160 -14.32 7.88 9.93
CA HIS A 160 -14.28 7.36 11.29
C HIS A 160 -14.79 8.42 12.27
N ALA A 161 -16.10 8.40 12.52
CA ALA A 161 -16.79 9.42 13.33
C ALA A 161 -16.64 9.19 14.85
N HIS A 162 -16.65 7.93 15.28
CA HIS A 162 -16.45 7.55 16.68
C HIS A 162 -15.52 6.35 16.75
N ILE A 163 -14.90 6.10 17.90
CA ILE A 163 -13.94 5.00 18.13
C ILE A 163 -14.42 3.65 17.56
N ASN A 164 -15.71 3.35 17.72
CA ASN A 164 -16.31 2.08 17.29
C ASN A 164 -17.18 2.21 16.02
N LYS A 165 -17.16 3.35 15.32
CA LYS A 165 -18.04 3.61 14.18
C LYS A 165 -17.29 4.26 13.03
N ALA A 166 -16.98 3.45 12.03
CA ALA A 166 -16.52 3.91 10.73
C ALA A 166 -17.50 3.48 9.62
N ARG A 167 -17.52 4.24 8.53
CA ARG A 167 -18.22 3.88 7.28
C ARG A 167 -17.31 4.14 6.10
N VAL A 168 -17.41 3.32 5.07
CA VAL A 168 -16.73 3.58 3.79
C VAL A 168 -17.37 4.79 3.12
N ILE A 169 -16.55 5.69 2.59
CA ILE A 169 -17.01 6.92 1.93
C ILE A 169 -17.68 6.60 0.57
N GLU A 170 -18.62 7.44 0.14
CA GLU A 170 -19.43 7.15 -1.05
C GLU A 170 -18.62 7.28 -2.34
N GLU A 171 -17.56 8.10 -2.36
CA GLU A 171 -16.65 8.25 -3.50
C GLU A 171 -15.91 6.94 -3.80
N PHE A 172 -15.53 6.20 -2.76
CA PHE A 172 -14.89 4.90 -2.95
C PHE A 172 -15.89 3.86 -3.47
N LYS A 173 -17.15 3.90 -3.00
CA LYS A 173 -18.20 3.05 -3.58
C LYS A 173 -18.49 3.43 -5.03
N GLY A 174 -18.53 4.72 -5.36
CA GLY A 174 -18.65 5.22 -6.73
C GLY A 174 -17.49 4.76 -7.62
N PHE A 175 -16.27 4.76 -7.09
CA PHE A 175 -15.09 4.16 -7.74
C PHE A 175 -15.31 2.66 -8.03
N LEU A 176 -15.81 1.88 -7.06
CA LEU A 176 -16.08 0.44 -7.25
C LEU A 176 -17.22 0.18 -8.25
N ARG A 177 -18.30 0.97 -8.21
CA ARG A 177 -19.42 0.87 -9.16
C ARG A 177 -18.98 1.09 -10.60
N HIS A 178 -17.94 1.89 -10.82
CA HIS A 178 -17.42 2.12 -12.17
C HIS A 178 -16.94 0.82 -12.84
N PHE A 179 -16.44 -0.16 -12.08
CA PHE A 179 -16.00 -1.46 -12.60
C PHE A 179 -17.16 -2.24 -13.20
N GLU A 180 -18.37 -2.14 -12.64
CA GLU A 180 -19.56 -2.80 -13.20
C GLU A 180 -19.97 -2.18 -14.55
N THR A 181 -19.78 -0.86 -14.70
CA THR A 181 -20.17 -0.12 -15.92
C THR A 181 -19.19 -0.33 -17.08
N ARG A 182 -17.95 -0.76 -16.82
CA ARG A 182 -16.88 -0.92 -17.83
C ARG A 182 -16.46 -2.38 -17.93
N LYS A 183 -16.84 -3.06 -19.01
CA LYS A 183 -16.50 -4.47 -19.28
C LYS A 183 -14.99 -4.78 -19.29
N GLU A 184 -14.14 -3.76 -19.42
CA GLU A 184 -12.68 -3.87 -19.43
C GLU A 184 -12.07 -3.92 -18.02
N LEU A 185 -12.81 -3.48 -17.00
CA LEU A 185 -12.37 -3.45 -15.61
C LEU A 185 -13.15 -4.50 -14.82
N ASN A 186 -12.45 -5.27 -14.01
CA ASN A 186 -13.02 -6.35 -13.22
C ASN A 186 -12.92 -6.10 -11.73
N THR A 187 -11.70 -5.81 -11.22
CA THR A 187 -11.41 -5.94 -9.79
C THR A 187 -10.41 -4.90 -9.29
N HIS A 188 -10.71 -4.33 -8.11
CA HIS A 188 -9.79 -3.63 -7.24
C HIS A 188 -9.37 -4.52 -6.07
N LEU A 189 -8.05 -4.75 -5.93
CA LEU A 189 -7.46 -5.47 -4.79
C LEU A 189 -6.95 -4.50 -3.72
N HIS A 190 -7.47 -4.61 -2.52
CA HIS A 190 -7.12 -3.73 -1.40
C HIS A 190 -6.40 -4.52 -0.32
N PHE A 191 -5.10 -4.26 -0.16
CA PHE A 191 -4.32 -4.72 0.98
C PHE A 191 -4.48 -3.73 2.14
N ASN A 192 -5.34 -4.07 3.08
CA ASN A 192 -5.51 -3.34 4.33
C ASN A 192 -4.39 -3.75 5.30
N LEU A 193 -3.51 -2.81 5.63
CA LEU A 193 -2.36 -3.01 6.51
C LEU A 193 -2.64 -2.65 7.97
N GLN A 194 -3.93 -2.48 8.31
CA GLN A 194 -4.40 -2.23 9.66
C GLN A 194 -4.60 -3.54 10.42
N ASP A 195 -4.58 -3.46 11.74
CA ASP A 195 -4.82 -4.57 12.63
C ASP A 195 -6.28 -4.57 13.13
N ARG A 196 -7.09 -5.49 12.61
CA ARG A 196 -8.50 -5.63 13.02
C ARG A 196 -8.68 -6.11 14.47
N THR A 197 -7.65 -6.63 15.12
CA THR A 197 -7.71 -7.02 16.55
C THR A 197 -7.48 -5.82 17.47
N SER A 198 -6.88 -4.75 16.95
CA SER A 198 -6.67 -3.50 17.67
C SER A 198 -7.97 -2.68 17.73
N TRP A 199 -8.38 -2.28 18.95
CA TRP A 199 -9.54 -1.42 19.17
C TRP A 199 -9.47 -0.10 18.39
N GLU A 200 -8.27 0.42 18.10
CA GLU A 200 -8.07 1.68 17.37
C GLU A 200 -8.38 1.58 15.87
N GLU A 201 -8.36 0.37 15.31
CA GLU A 201 -8.43 0.14 13.86
C GLU A 201 -9.58 -0.79 13.46
N HIS A 202 -10.09 -1.58 14.42
CA HIS A 202 -11.20 -2.52 14.25
C HIS A 202 -12.39 -1.96 13.49
N ALA A 203 -12.88 -0.77 13.86
CA ALA A 203 -14.05 -0.17 13.21
C ALA A 203 -13.85 0.09 11.72
N ARG A 204 -12.64 0.52 11.31
CA ARG A 204 -12.30 0.77 9.90
C ARG A 204 -12.16 -0.54 9.12
N CYS A 205 -11.51 -1.55 9.70
CA CYS A 205 -11.42 -2.89 9.12
C CYS A 205 -12.82 -3.46 8.88
N GLN A 206 -13.69 -3.45 9.91
CA GLN A 206 -15.06 -3.94 9.78
C GLN A 206 -15.87 -3.18 8.73
N ALA A 207 -15.67 -1.86 8.57
CA ALA A 207 -16.36 -1.09 7.55
C ALA A 207 -15.99 -1.55 6.13
N LEU A 208 -14.70 -1.82 5.88
CA LEU A 208 -14.22 -2.36 4.59
C LEU A 208 -14.72 -3.78 4.37
N GLU A 209 -14.65 -4.64 5.39
CA GLU A 209 -15.13 -6.03 5.34
C GLU A 209 -16.64 -6.09 5.05
N LYS A 210 -17.43 -5.18 5.64
CA LYS A 210 -18.87 -5.08 5.36
C LYS A 210 -19.14 -4.74 3.91
N VAL A 211 -18.45 -3.75 3.34
CA VAL A 211 -18.57 -3.40 1.92
C VAL A 211 -18.20 -4.60 1.06
N GLN A 212 -17.14 -5.32 1.41
CA GLN A 212 -16.75 -6.50 0.63
C GLN A 212 -17.77 -7.64 0.65
N ASN A 213 -18.52 -7.78 1.74
CA ASN A 213 -19.57 -8.78 1.83
C ASN A 213 -20.91 -8.35 1.19
N GLN A 214 -21.02 -7.10 0.71
CA GLN A 214 -22.22 -6.65 -0.01
C GLN A 214 -22.23 -7.25 -1.41
N ALA A 215 -23.39 -7.77 -1.84
CA ALA A 215 -23.56 -8.40 -3.14
C ALA A 215 -23.15 -7.45 -4.29
N GLU A 216 -23.44 -6.16 -4.14
CA GLU A 216 -23.07 -5.08 -5.06
C GLU A 216 -21.56 -4.99 -5.34
N PHE A 217 -20.70 -5.23 -4.34
CA PHE A 217 -19.25 -5.00 -4.45
C PHE A 217 -18.40 -6.26 -4.41
N SER A 218 -18.96 -7.38 -3.96
CA SER A 218 -18.21 -8.62 -3.67
C SER A 218 -17.40 -9.19 -4.84
N LYS A 219 -17.73 -8.81 -6.09
CA LYS A 219 -16.97 -9.19 -7.29
C LYS A 219 -15.85 -8.20 -7.61
N GLN A 220 -16.15 -6.91 -7.50
CA GLN A 220 -15.29 -5.81 -7.94
C GLN A 220 -14.30 -5.40 -6.86
N PHE A 221 -14.59 -5.66 -5.60
CA PHE A 221 -13.70 -5.40 -4.48
C PHE A 221 -13.13 -6.73 -4.01
N VAL A 222 -11.83 -6.78 -3.74
CA VAL A 222 -11.18 -7.89 -3.04
C VAL A 222 -10.37 -7.29 -1.91
N LEU A 223 -10.77 -7.58 -0.69
CA LEU A 223 -10.10 -7.12 0.52
C LEU A 223 -9.22 -8.24 1.10
N VAL A 224 -7.98 -7.89 1.42
CA VAL A 224 -7.06 -8.71 2.20
C VAL A 224 -6.47 -7.86 3.32
N THR A 225 -6.49 -8.36 4.55
CA THR A 225 -5.88 -7.67 5.70
C THR A 225 -4.59 -8.35 6.14
N PHE A 226 -3.51 -7.58 6.25
CA PHE A 226 -2.25 -7.96 6.90
C PHE A 226 -2.05 -7.11 8.16
N PRO A 227 -2.07 -7.70 9.37
CA PRO A 227 -2.04 -6.94 10.61
C PRO A 227 -0.63 -6.37 10.92
N LYS A 228 -0.25 -5.25 10.29
CA LYS A 228 1.06 -4.59 10.50
C LYS A 228 1.17 -3.78 11.81
N LYS A 229 0.31 -4.07 12.79
CA LYS A 229 0.33 -3.45 14.12
C LYS A 229 0.17 -4.45 15.28
N SER A 230 0.03 -5.74 14.99
CA SER A 230 -0.11 -6.77 16.02
C SER A 230 1.20 -7.04 16.76
N ASP A 231 1.09 -7.65 17.94
CA ASP A 231 2.26 -8.06 18.73
C ASP A 231 3.12 -9.08 18.00
N PHE A 232 2.49 -10.00 17.25
CA PHE A 232 3.22 -10.92 16.38
C PHE A 232 4.02 -10.15 15.32
N TYR A 233 3.42 -9.17 14.65
CA TYR A 233 4.13 -8.38 13.65
C TYR A 233 5.31 -7.63 14.27
N PHE A 234 5.20 -7.11 15.49
CA PHE A 234 6.31 -6.43 16.20
C PHE A 234 7.22 -7.36 16.99
N GLN A 235 6.98 -8.67 16.98
CA GLN A 235 7.69 -9.65 17.80
C GLN A 235 7.80 -9.16 19.25
N ALA A 236 6.66 -8.73 19.78
CA ALA A 236 6.46 -8.20 21.12
C ALA A 236 5.79 -9.24 22.02
N GLU A 237 5.70 -8.94 23.31
CA GLU A 237 5.02 -9.78 24.32
C GLU A 237 5.45 -11.26 24.24
N ASP A 238 4.49 -12.17 24.05
CA ASP A 238 4.70 -13.62 23.97
C ASP A 238 5.66 -14.04 22.83
N TYR A 239 5.83 -13.19 21.81
CA TYR A 239 6.68 -13.46 20.66
C TYR A 239 8.13 -12.98 20.83
N LEU A 240 8.46 -12.30 21.94
CA LEU A 240 9.77 -11.69 22.15
C LEU A 240 10.91 -12.74 22.17
N ASN A 241 10.64 -13.91 22.74
CA ASN A 241 11.65 -14.94 23.00
C ASN A 241 11.58 -16.17 22.08
N VAL A 242 10.79 -16.11 21.00
CA VAL A 242 10.65 -17.19 20.02
C VAL A 242 11.87 -17.22 19.08
N ASN A 243 13.04 -17.53 19.62
CA ASN A 243 14.30 -17.47 18.88
C ASN A 243 14.55 -18.70 18.01
N ALA A 244 13.92 -19.84 18.31
CA ALA A 244 14.08 -21.04 17.51
C ALA A 244 13.35 -20.88 16.16
N ALA A 245 14.08 -21.02 15.05
CA ALA A 245 13.52 -20.77 13.72
C ALA A 245 12.31 -21.69 13.44
N LYS A 246 12.38 -22.95 13.85
CA LYS A 246 11.28 -23.91 13.68
C LYS A 246 9.99 -23.44 14.35
N ASP A 247 10.09 -22.94 15.58
CA ASP A 247 8.94 -22.50 16.37
C ASP A 247 8.36 -21.21 15.80
N PHE A 248 9.23 -20.27 15.41
CA PHE A 248 8.83 -19.04 14.74
C PHE A 248 8.10 -19.29 13.41
N LEU A 249 8.63 -20.17 12.55
CA LEU A 249 8.00 -20.48 11.26
C LEU A 249 6.63 -21.15 11.44
N LYS A 250 6.54 -22.06 12.42
CA LYS A 250 5.27 -22.70 12.78
C LYS A 250 4.25 -21.66 13.26
N LEU A 251 4.65 -20.74 14.14
CA LEU A 251 3.78 -19.65 14.60
C LEU A 251 3.36 -18.75 13.44
N LEU A 252 4.28 -18.36 12.55
CA LEU A 252 3.94 -17.54 11.39
C LEU A 252 2.90 -18.21 10.48
N GLU A 253 3.02 -19.52 10.26
CA GLU A 253 2.03 -20.31 9.53
C GLU A 253 0.67 -20.33 10.24
N GLU A 254 0.68 -20.56 11.56
CA GLU A 254 -0.53 -20.56 12.39
C GLU A 254 -1.23 -19.20 12.41
N GLN A 255 -0.49 -18.10 12.45
CA GLN A 255 -1.05 -16.74 12.40
C GLN A 255 -1.87 -16.53 11.12
N VAL A 256 -1.37 -16.99 9.97
CA VAL A 256 -2.09 -16.86 8.69
C VAL A 256 -3.30 -17.80 8.65
N LYS A 257 -3.13 -19.05 9.09
CA LYS A 257 -4.19 -20.07 9.08
C LYS A 257 -5.36 -19.75 10.02
N SER A 258 -5.07 -19.11 11.15
CA SER A 258 -6.09 -18.70 12.13
C SER A 258 -6.90 -17.49 11.67
N GLY A 259 -6.49 -16.85 10.57
CA GLY A 259 -7.27 -15.83 9.87
C GLY A 259 -7.65 -14.66 10.78
N GLU A 260 -8.96 -14.51 10.98
CA GLU A 260 -9.55 -13.38 11.70
C GLU A 260 -9.08 -13.25 13.15
N GLU A 261 -8.81 -14.37 13.82
CA GLU A 261 -8.37 -14.41 15.23
C GLU A 261 -6.99 -13.77 15.41
N CYS A 262 -6.13 -13.86 14.40
CA CYS A 262 -4.79 -13.27 14.39
C CYS A 262 -4.73 -11.95 13.61
N GLY A 263 -5.88 -11.38 13.25
CA GLY A 263 -5.97 -10.10 12.55
C GLY A 263 -5.86 -10.17 11.04
N PHE A 264 -5.70 -11.35 10.45
CA PHE A 264 -5.79 -11.51 9.01
C PHE A 264 -7.25 -11.49 8.55
N PHE A 265 -7.49 -11.10 7.30
CA PHE A 265 -8.79 -11.24 6.66
C PHE A 265 -8.57 -11.58 5.20
N PHE A 266 -9.33 -12.54 4.70
CA PHE A 266 -9.34 -12.90 3.28
C PHE A 266 -10.77 -12.88 2.78
N SER A 267 -11.00 -12.12 1.73
CA SER A 267 -12.29 -12.14 1.03
C SER A 267 -12.72 -13.56 0.65
N LYS A 268 -14.03 -13.83 0.71
CA LYS A 268 -14.59 -15.19 0.49
C LYS A 268 -14.32 -15.75 -0.90
N ASN A 269 -14.10 -14.89 -1.89
CA ASN A 269 -13.77 -15.27 -3.26
C ASN A 269 -12.29 -15.65 -3.44
N LEU A 270 -11.44 -15.48 -2.43
CA LEU A 270 -10.05 -15.94 -2.49
C LEU A 270 -9.94 -17.43 -2.17
N PRO A 271 -9.15 -18.20 -2.95
CA PRO A 271 -8.93 -19.62 -2.68
C PRO A 271 -8.00 -19.82 -1.48
N GLN A 272 -8.54 -19.70 -0.27
CA GLN A 272 -7.75 -19.75 0.98
C GLN A 272 -6.90 -21.00 1.12
N LYS A 273 -7.42 -22.16 0.68
CA LYS A 273 -6.65 -23.43 0.68
C LYS A 273 -5.36 -23.30 -0.13
N THR A 274 -5.43 -22.74 -1.34
CA THR A 274 -4.26 -22.49 -2.20
C THR A 274 -3.28 -21.51 -1.56
N LEU A 275 -3.80 -20.49 -0.86
CA LEU A 275 -2.96 -19.55 -0.12
C LEU A 275 -2.25 -20.21 1.06
N HIS A 276 -2.93 -21.08 1.83
CA HIS A 276 -2.30 -21.83 2.92
C HIS A 276 -1.23 -22.79 2.41
N GLU A 277 -1.50 -23.51 1.32
CA GLU A 277 -0.50 -24.38 0.66
C GLU A 277 0.71 -23.57 0.14
N PHE A 278 0.49 -22.33 -0.29
CA PHE A 278 1.58 -21.43 -0.64
C PHE A 278 2.41 -21.06 0.59
N VAL A 279 1.78 -20.70 1.72
CA VAL A 279 2.47 -20.37 2.99
C VAL A 279 3.40 -21.51 3.41
N GLU A 280 2.89 -22.75 3.46
CA GLU A 280 3.66 -23.95 3.82
C GLU A 280 4.93 -24.13 2.98
N LYS A 281 4.89 -23.72 1.70
CA LYS A 281 6.00 -23.86 0.76
C LYS A 281 6.94 -22.66 0.75
N ILE A 282 6.43 -21.44 0.89
CA ILE A 282 7.25 -20.22 0.81
C ILE A 282 8.10 -20.03 2.07
N LEU A 283 7.59 -20.40 3.25
CA LEU A 283 8.31 -20.20 4.51
C LEU A 283 9.67 -20.94 4.54
N PRO A 284 9.77 -22.24 4.19
CA PRO A 284 11.06 -22.93 4.10
C PRO A 284 12.00 -22.35 3.04
N LEU A 285 11.45 -21.85 1.92
CA LEU A 285 12.27 -21.20 0.87
C LEU A 285 12.85 -19.89 1.37
N ILE A 286 12.05 -19.05 2.03
CA ILE A 286 12.54 -17.79 2.59
C ILE A 286 13.65 -18.07 3.60
N HIS A 287 13.41 -19.00 4.53
CA HIS A 287 14.38 -19.39 5.55
C HIS A 287 15.68 -19.92 4.93
N THR A 288 15.57 -20.69 3.85
CA THR A 288 16.72 -21.25 3.14
C THR A 288 17.53 -20.19 2.42
N HIS A 289 16.89 -19.35 1.62
CA HIS A 289 17.57 -18.49 0.66
C HIS A 289 17.99 -17.14 1.24
N PHE A 290 17.21 -16.58 2.17
CA PHE A 290 17.48 -15.27 2.75
C PHE A 290 18.12 -15.36 4.14
N PHE A 291 17.80 -16.43 4.90
CA PHE A 291 18.29 -16.62 6.28
C PHE A 291 19.22 -17.82 6.43
N LYS A 292 19.68 -18.42 5.32
CA LYS A 292 20.71 -19.49 5.28
C LYS A 292 20.41 -20.68 6.21
N LYS A 293 19.13 -21.00 6.41
CA LYS A 293 18.65 -22.06 7.32
C LYS A 293 19.17 -21.94 8.76
N LYS A 294 19.41 -20.72 9.26
CA LYS A 294 19.84 -20.51 10.65
C LYS A 294 18.88 -21.19 11.62
N ALA A 295 19.40 -21.98 12.55
CA ALA A 295 18.58 -22.68 13.55
C ALA A 295 17.89 -21.71 14.54
N LYS A 296 18.51 -20.55 14.78
CA LYS A 296 17.96 -19.46 15.59
C LYS A 296 17.86 -18.20 14.75
N LEU A 297 16.75 -17.49 14.87
CA LEU A 297 16.54 -16.17 14.30
C LEU A 297 16.40 -15.19 15.46
N ASP A 298 17.26 -14.18 15.51
CA ASP A 298 17.10 -13.11 16.49
C ASP A 298 15.85 -12.26 16.20
N ARG A 299 15.49 -11.35 17.11
CA ARG A 299 14.28 -10.53 16.95
C ARG A 299 14.30 -9.72 15.66
N LYS A 300 15.44 -9.14 15.29
CA LYS A 300 15.56 -8.34 14.06
C LYS A 300 15.36 -9.21 12.83
N GLU A 301 16.01 -10.37 12.79
CA GLU A 301 15.86 -11.34 11.70
C GLU A 301 14.41 -11.82 11.55
N ARG A 302 13.68 -12.03 12.66
CA ARG A 302 12.25 -12.38 12.60
C ARG A 302 11.38 -11.24 12.06
N LEU A 303 11.67 -9.99 12.45
CA LEU A 303 10.97 -8.82 11.92
C LEU A 303 11.18 -8.68 10.41
N ASP A 304 12.42 -8.85 9.94
CA ASP A 304 12.78 -8.82 8.52
C ASP A 304 12.13 -9.99 7.77
N PHE A 305 12.09 -11.18 8.37
CA PHE A 305 11.42 -12.35 7.81
C PHE A 305 9.95 -12.07 7.53
N ILE A 306 9.23 -11.46 8.49
CA ILE A 306 7.81 -11.13 8.33
C ILE A 306 7.58 -10.17 7.16
N GLU A 307 8.42 -9.14 6.99
CA GLU A 307 8.30 -8.23 5.84
C GLU A 307 8.53 -8.96 4.52
N ILE A 308 9.60 -9.77 4.43
CA ILE A 308 9.90 -10.55 3.22
C ILE A 308 8.75 -11.50 2.89
N PHE A 309 8.20 -12.18 3.90
CA PHE A 309 7.04 -13.04 3.75
C PHE A 309 5.83 -12.28 3.22
N TYR A 310 5.48 -11.13 3.81
CA TYR A 310 4.33 -10.33 3.35
C TYR A 310 4.49 -9.83 1.92
N LEU A 311 5.71 -9.50 1.49
CA LEU A 311 5.98 -9.11 0.10
C LEU A 311 5.71 -10.26 -0.89
N PHE A 312 6.23 -11.46 -0.62
CA PHE A 312 5.98 -12.63 -1.46
C PHE A 312 4.52 -13.10 -1.41
N PHE A 313 3.87 -12.96 -0.27
CA PHE A 313 2.46 -13.31 -0.10
C PHE A 313 1.53 -12.32 -0.81
N ALA A 314 1.83 -11.01 -0.76
CA ALA A 314 1.14 -10.00 -1.56
C ALA A 314 1.27 -10.30 -3.05
N LEU A 315 2.48 -10.66 -3.53
CA LEU A 315 2.69 -11.05 -4.92
C LEU A 315 1.86 -12.27 -5.30
N LYS A 316 1.75 -13.27 -4.41
CA LYS A 316 0.94 -14.47 -4.67
C LYS A 316 -0.55 -14.14 -4.79
N ILE A 317 -1.04 -13.26 -3.93
CA ILE A 317 -2.44 -12.82 -3.97
C ILE A 317 -2.69 -12.00 -5.24
N LEU A 318 -1.78 -11.11 -5.62
CA LEU A 318 -1.87 -10.35 -6.86
C LEU A 318 -1.96 -11.28 -8.08
N GLU A 319 -1.11 -12.32 -8.15
CA GLU A 319 -1.14 -13.34 -9.21
C GLU A 319 -2.43 -14.16 -9.20
N THR A 320 -2.99 -14.44 -8.03
CA THR A 320 -4.24 -15.20 -7.88
C THR A 320 -5.46 -14.38 -8.31
N VAL A 321 -5.50 -13.10 -7.94
CA VAL A 321 -6.62 -12.20 -8.21
C VAL A 321 -6.57 -11.60 -9.62
N LYS A 322 -5.36 -11.29 -10.12
CA LYS A 322 -5.11 -10.58 -11.38
C LYS A 322 -5.95 -9.29 -11.50
N PRO A 323 -5.85 -8.36 -10.53
CA PRO A 323 -6.71 -7.18 -10.48
C PRO A 323 -6.29 -6.13 -11.50
N ASP A 324 -7.21 -5.23 -11.88
CA ASP A 324 -6.90 -4.07 -12.73
C ASP A 324 -6.20 -2.97 -11.93
N THR A 325 -6.56 -2.85 -10.65
CA THR A 325 -5.97 -1.89 -9.72
C THR A 325 -5.73 -2.54 -8.37
N PHE A 326 -4.70 -2.11 -7.67
CA PHE A 326 -4.45 -2.54 -6.30
C PHE A 326 -3.90 -1.43 -5.42
N THR A 327 -3.97 -1.58 -4.10
CA THR A 327 -3.42 -0.60 -3.16
C THR A 327 -2.92 -1.26 -1.89
N PHE A 328 -1.92 -0.62 -1.27
CA PHE A 328 -1.47 -0.91 0.09
C PHE A 328 -1.90 0.25 1.00
N SER A 329 -2.94 0.01 1.80
CA SER A 329 -3.58 1.07 2.59
C SER A 329 -3.42 0.83 4.09
N CYS A 330 -3.20 1.91 4.83
CA CYS A 330 -3.37 1.94 6.28
C CYS A 330 -4.23 3.15 6.65
N LYS A 331 -4.36 3.49 7.95
CA LYS A 331 -5.23 4.57 8.44
C LYS A 331 -5.21 5.84 7.56
N ASP A 332 -4.03 6.37 7.27
CA ASP A 332 -3.84 7.52 6.37
C ASP A 332 -2.95 7.19 5.17
N GLY A 333 -2.47 5.95 5.02
CA GLY A 333 -1.59 5.58 3.90
C GLY A 333 -0.27 6.36 3.85
N VAL A 334 0.13 7.04 4.94
CA VAL A 334 1.30 7.93 4.95
C VAL A 334 2.60 7.16 5.21
N ASP A 335 2.67 6.38 6.29
CA ASP A 335 3.89 5.67 6.66
C ASP A 335 3.86 4.23 6.16
N VAL A 336 2.99 3.39 6.74
CA VAL A 336 2.96 1.94 6.48
C VAL A 336 2.55 1.63 5.04
N GLY A 337 1.59 2.38 4.48
CA GLY A 337 1.18 2.24 3.08
C GLY A 337 2.31 2.60 2.10
N ALA A 338 3.00 3.72 2.36
CA ALA A 338 4.12 4.19 1.54
C ALA A 338 5.31 3.23 1.58
N THR A 339 5.75 2.80 2.77
CA THR A 339 6.87 1.87 2.89
C THR A 339 6.57 0.50 2.30
N THR A 340 5.34 0.01 2.44
CA THR A 340 4.94 -1.27 1.84
C THR A 340 4.87 -1.17 0.32
N SER A 341 4.34 -0.07 -0.23
CA SER A 341 4.32 0.17 -1.68
C SER A 341 5.74 0.31 -2.24
N ALA A 342 6.62 1.05 -1.57
CA ALA A 342 8.02 1.19 -1.94
C ALA A 342 8.76 -0.16 -1.90
N ALA A 343 8.58 -0.95 -0.84
CA ALA A 343 9.19 -2.27 -0.75
C ALA A 343 8.67 -3.24 -1.80
N PHE A 344 7.37 -3.20 -2.12
CA PHE A 344 6.81 -4.01 -3.20
C PHE A 344 7.39 -3.58 -4.56
N PHE A 345 7.45 -2.27 -4.84
CA PHE A 345 8.09 -1.75 -6.04
C PHE A 345 9.54 -2.25 -6.17
N THR A 346 10.34 -2.14 -5.11
CA THR A 346 11.71 -2.63 -5.05
C THR A 346 11.80 -4.15 -5.25
N LEU A 347 10.92 -4.94 -4.63
CA LEU A 347 10.87 -6.39 -4.83
C LEU A 347 10.71 -6.74 -6.31
N ILE A 348 9.77 -6.10 -7.01
CA ILE A 348 9.53 -6.38 -8.43
C ILE A 348 10.77 -6.05 -9.27
N LYS A 349 11.46 -4.94 -8.99
CA LYS A 349 12.73 -4.60 -9.65
C LYS A 349 13.79 -5.68 -9.41
N LEU A 350 13.95 -6.15 -8.18
CA LEU A 350 14.95 -7.16 -7.81
C LEU A 350 14.64 -8.56 -8.35
N LEU A 351 13.36 -8.90 -8.52
CA LEU A 351 12.95 -10.13 -9.19
C LEU A 351 13.15 -10.01 -10.71
N GLY A 352 13.12 -8.80 -11.26
CA GLY A 352 13.64 -8.50 -12.59
C GLY A 352 15.14 -8.81 -12.70
N LYS A 353 15.63 -9.02 -13.92
CA LYS A 353 17.06 -9.26 -14.18
C LYS A 353 17.92 -7.99 -14.20
N GLU A 354 17.31 -6.83 -13.97
CA GLU A 354 18.02 -5.55 -13.99
C GLU A 354 18.39 -5.13 -12.55
N ASP A 355 19.68 -5.14 -12.26
CA ASP A 355 20.26 -4.86 -10.94
C ASP A 355 20.57 -3.38 -10.69
N LYS A 356 20.43 -2.56 -11.73
CA LYS A 356 20.72 -1.12 -11.74
C LYS A 356 19.47 -0.27 -11.79
N TRP A 357 19.54 0.87 -11.10
CA TRP A 357 18.49 1.86 -10.99
C TRP A 357 18.79 3.06 -11.85
N SER A 358 17.88 3.40 -12.77
CA SER A 358 17.94 4.68 -13.50
C SER A 358 17.60 5.86 -12.60
N VAL A 359 17.95 7.07 -13.04
CA VAL A 359 17.62 8.32 -12.33
C VAL A 359 16.11 8.44 -12.09
N GLU A 360 15.31 8.10 -13.10
CA GLU A 360 13.84 8.15 -13.04
C GLU A 360 13.26 7.15 -12.05
N GLU A 361 13.84 5.95 -11.97
CA GLU A 361 13.44 4.91 -11.00
C GLU A 361 13.79 5.30 -9.57
N GLN A 362 14.98 5.89 -9.37
CA GLN A 362 15.39 6.41 -8.07
C GLN A 362 14.44 7.53 -7.61
N ASP A 363 14.18 8.51 -8.48
CA ASP A 363 13.20 9.58 -8.26
C ASP A 363 11.82 9.03 -7.91
N HIS A 364 11.40 8.00 -8.62
CA HIS A 364 10.10 7.41 -8.40
C HIS A 364 10.01 6.72 -7.03
N LEU A 365 11.04 5.98 -6.62
CA LEU A 365 11.06 5.36 -5.30
C LEU A 365 11.06 6.42 -4.18
N TYR A 366 11.83 7.50 -4.33
CA TYR A 366 11.82 8.61 -3.40
C TYR A 366 10.44 9.27 -3.29
N TRP A 367 9.75 9.42 -4.42
CA TRP A 367 8.39 9.95 -4.44
C TRP A 367 7.38 9.03 -3.73
N ILE A 368 7.43 7.72 -3.98
CA ILE A 368 6.56 6.75 -3.30
C ILE A 368 6.80 6.80 -1.78
N LEU A 369 8.07 6.83 -1.36
CA LEU A 369 8.46 6.75 0.03
C LEU A 369 8.20 8.07 0.80
N CYS A 370 8.70 9.20 0.28
CA CYS A 370 8.71 10.47 1.01
C CYS A 370 7.48 11.34 0.71
N GLY A 371 6.89 11.17 -0.47
CA GLY A 371 5.79 12.01 -0.98
C GLY A 371 4.61 12.12 0.00
N PRO A 372 4.02 10.99 0.45
CA PRO A 372 2.87 11.02 1.37
C PRO A 372 3.16 11.72 2.70
N ALA A 373 4.30 11.45 3.32
CA ALA A 373 4.63 12.02 4.63
C ALA A 373 4.93 13.52 4.55
N LEU A 374 5.67 13.95 3.54
CA LEU A 374 6.00 15.37 3.34
C LEU A 374 4.76 16.20 3.01
N THR A 375 3.86 15.69 2.16
CA THR A 375 2.65 16.42 1.76
C THR A 375 1.60 16.50 2.87
N VAL A 376 1.36 15.39 3.56
CA VAL A 376 0.22 15.28 4.49
C VAL A 376 0.61 15.69 5.91
N ARG A 377 1.86 15.43 6.31
CA ARG A 377 2.32 15.58 7.69
C ARG A 377 3.51 16.54 7.84
N GLU A 378 4.06 17.06 6.74
CA GLU A 378 5.26 17.91 6.74
C GLU A 378 6.44 17.29 7.51
N ARG A 379 6.55 15.96 7.44
CA ARG A 379 7.66 15.17 8.01
C ARG A 379 8.06 14.05 7.07
N LEU A 380 9.18 13.40 7.35
CA LEU A 380 9.49 12.12 6.75
C LEU A 380 8.69 10.98 7.37
N VAL A 381 8.74 9.83 6.68
CA VAL A 381 8.20 8.56 7.17
C VAL A 381 8.79 8.24 8.55
N ASP A 382 7.94 7.72 9.42
CA ASP A 382 8.36 7.25 10.75
C ASP A 382 9.58 6.31 10.67
N TYR A 383 10.58 6.59 11.51
CA TYR A 383 11.87 5.88 11.44
C TYR A 383 11.75 4.39 11.73
N GLN A 384 10.86 3.97 12.63
CA GLN A 384 10.66 2.55 12.91
C GLN A 384 10.09 1.83 11.68
N ARG A 385 9.14 2.45 10.97
CA ARG A 385 8.58 1.90 9.72
C ARG A 385 9.60 1.89 8.59
N PHE A 386 10.35 2.97 8.44
CA PHE A 386 11.40 3.11 7.44
C PHE A 386 12.53 2.09 7.64
N SER A 387 13.10 2.03 8.85
CA SER A 387 14.21 1.12 9.17
C SER A 387 13.82 -0.35 9.01
N ARG A 388 12.59 -0.73 9.38
CA ARG A 388 12.06 -2.09 9.18
C ARG A 388 11.98 -2.46 7.70
N MET A 389 11.43 -1.57 6.88
CA MET A 389 11.37 -1.74 5.43
C MET A 389 12.78 -1.90 4.85
N ALA A 390 13.67 -0.95 5.14
CA ALA A 390 15.00 -0.91 4.56
C ALA A 390 15.90 -2.08 5.02
N SER A 391 15.78 -2.53 6.27
CA SER A 391 16.49 -3.74 6.77
C SER A 391 16.07 -4.99 5.98
N SER A 392 14.76 -5.20 5.80
CA SER A 392 14.26 -6.34 5.01
C SER A 392 14.68 -6.29 3.53
N LEU A 393 14.69 -5.09 2.92
CA LEU A 393 15.15 -4.89 1.55
C LEU A 393 16.65 -5.12 1.39
N SER A 394 17.45 -4.81 2.41
CA SER A 394 18.89 -5.11 2.41
C SER A 394 19.14 -6.62 2.32
N ILE A 395 18.41 -7.43 3.10
CA ILE A 395 18.49 -8.90 3.03
C ILE A 395 18.04 -9.43 1.67
N LEU A 396 16.91 -8.92 1.13
CA LEU A 396 16.42 -9.28 -0.20
C LEU A 396 17.46 -8.97 -1.28
N THR A 397 18.01 -7.76 -1.24
CA THR A 397 19.03 -7.29 -2.19
C THR A 397 20.27 -8.18 -2.14
N GLU A 398 20.82 -8.45 -0.95
CA GLU A 398 22.02 -9.27 -0.81
C GLU A 398 21.79 -10.68 -1.40
N ALA A 399 20.66 -11.30 -1.08
CA ALA A 399 20.35 -12.65 -1.54
C ALA A 399 20.09 -12.71 -3.06
N LEU A 400 19.31 -11.77 -3.59
CA LEU A 400 18.94 -11.75 -5.01
C LEU A 400 20.12 -11.34 -5.90
N THR A 401 20.98 -10.40 -5.48
CA THR A 401 22.18 -10.05 -6.25
C THR A 401 23.18 -11.21 -6.32
N LYS A 402 23.32 -12.01 -5.25
CA LYS A 402 24.27 -13.15 -5.22
C LYS A 402 23.71 -14.45 -5.83
N GLY A 403 22.39 -14.61 -5.83
CA GLY A 403 21.74 -15.91 -6.08
C GLY A 403 20.49 -15.84 -6.94
N HIS A 404 20.33 -14.80 -7.77
CA HIS A 404 19.12 -14.49 -8.55
C HIS A 404 18.48 -15.71 -9.21
N ASP A 405 19.17 -16.32 -10.18
CA ASP A 405 18.62 -17.44 -10.98
C ASP A 405 18.26 -18.64 -10.11
N LYS A 406 19.05 -18.92 -9.07
CA LYS A 406 18.80 -20.02 -8.14
C LYS A 406 17.53 -19.77 -7.32
N ILE A 407 17.36 -18.55 -6.83
CA ILE A 407 16.19 -18.14 -6.05
C ILE A 407 14.95 -18.14 -6.94
N LEU A 408 15.02 -17.53 -8.13
CA LEU A 408 13.91 -17.53 -9.08
C LEU A 408 13.50 -18.95 -9.47
N LYS A 409 14.45 -19.85 -9.74
CA LYS A 409 14.15 -21.26 -10.04
C LYS A 409 13.44 -21.96 -8.87
N ALA A 410 13.78 -21.61 -7.62
CA ALA A 410 13.11 -22.14 -6.44
C ALA A 410 11.71 -21.55 -6.22
N LEU A 411 11.51 -20.28 -6.58
CA LEU A 411 10.21 -19.60 -6.50
C LEU A 411 9.25 -20.00 -7.62
N GLN A 412 9.75 -20.28 -8.82
CA GLN A 412 8.95 -20.53 -10.02
C GLN A 412 7.83 -21.57 -9.84
N PRO A 413 8.01 -22.69 -9.13
CA PRO A 413 6.93 -23.67 -8.90
C PRO A 413 5.77 -23.15 -8.03
N LEU A 414 5.95 -22.04 -7.32
CA LEU A 414 4.93 -21.46 -6.42
C LEU A 414 4.01 -20.44 -7.11
N TYR A 415 4.36 -20.01 -8.31
CA TYR A 415 3.63 -18.99 -9.08
C TYR A 415 3.35 -19.48 -10.50
N ASP A 416 2.38 -18.88 -11.18
CA ASP A 416 2.12 -19.06 -12.61
C ASP A 416 3.40 -18.80 -13.41
N ALA A 417 3.71 -19.71 -14.34
CA ALA A 417 4.90 -19.64 -15.19
C ALA A 417 5.01 -18.30 -15.95
N LYS A 418 3.87 -17.67 -16.26
CA LYS A 418 3.83 -16.37 -16.95
C LYS A 418 4.23 -15.19 -16.07
N LEU A 419 4.18 -15.33 -14.74
CA LEU A 419 4.47 -14.23 -13.82
C LEU A 419 5.92 -13.76 -13.97
N PHE A 420 6.89 -14.67 -13.95
CA PHE A 420 8.32 -14.33 -13.95
C PHE A 420 8.94 -14.09 -15.33
N GLN A 421 8.22 -14.37 -16.43
CA GLN A 421 8.77 -14.20 -17.78
C GLN A 421 9.05 -12.72 -18.12
N LYS A 422 8.28 -11.82 -17.53
CA LYS A 422 8.48 -10.38 -17.58
C LYS A 422 7.97 -9.84 -16.25
N LEU A 423 8.82 -9.20 -15.47
CA LEU A 423 8.44 -8.49 -14.26
C LEU A 423 9.03 -7.11 -14.35
N LEU A 424 8.16 -6.11 -14.49
CA LEU A 424 8.56 -4.71 -14.61
C LEU A 424 7.53 -3.86 -13.87
N ASN A 425 8.02 -2.79 -13.26
CA ASN A 425 7.16 -1.67 -12.90
C ASN A 425 7.23 -0.65 -14.04
N ARG A 426 6.09 -0.25 -14.58
CA ARG A 426 6.04 0.88 -15.52
C ARG A 426 5.73 2.15 -14.72
N ILE A 427 6.54 3.16 -14.97
CA ILE A 427 6.38 4.53 -14.47
C ILE A 427 5.82 5.31 -15.65
N ASP A 428 4.62 5.86 -15.50
CA ASP A 428 3.99 6.71 -16.52
C ASP A 428 4.41 8.18 -16.39
#